data_AF-A0A429X2E3-F1
#
_entry.id   AF-A0A429X2E3-F1
#
_cell.length_a   1.000
_cell.length_b   1.000
_cell.length_c   1.000
_cell.angle_alpha   90.00
_cell.angle_beta   90.00
_cell.angle_gamma   90.00
#
_symmetry.space_group_name_H-M   'P 1'
#
loop_
_entity.id
_entity.type
_entity.pdbx_description
1 polymer ?
#
loop_
_entity_poly.entity_id
_entity_poly.type
_entity_poly.pdbx_seq_one_letter_code
_entity_poly.pdbx_strand_id
1 'polypeptide(L)' 'MSFDTPNGPVFEPENPMLRSFYEMLEELAPMEAGCRKFEKWVEIYEALEYDTRDKGEDVIGIKAV' A
#
# COMPACT_ATOMS: atom_id res chain seq x y z
N MET A 1 -5.80 -9.19 5.69
CA MET A 1 -6.83 -9.58 4.70
C MET A 1 -6.36 -9.13 3.31
N SER A 2 -7.08 -9.46 2.24
CA SER A 2 -6.76 -9.02 0.87
C SER A 2 -8.01 -9.04 0.00
N PHE A 3 -8.02 -8.25 -1.08
CA PHE A 3 -9.03 -8.33 -2.14
C PHE A 3 -8.38 -8.64 -3.49
N ASP A 4 -9.13 -9.29 -4.38
CA ASP A 4 -8.63 -9.72 -5.69
C ASP A 4 -8.80 -8.63 -6.76
N THR A 5 -7.81 -8.51 -7.64
CA THR A 5 -7.89 -7.71 -8.88
C THR A 5 -7.43 -8.55 -10.07
N PRO A 6 -7.71 -8.12 -11.32
CA PRO A 6 -7.20 -8.80 -12.52
C PRO A 6 -5.67 -8.92 -12.57
N ASN A 7 -4.94 -8.03 -11.90
CA ASN A 7 -3.47 -8.02 -11.88
C ASN A 7 -2.87 -8.72 -10.65
N GLY A 8 -3.71 -9.21 -9.73
CA GLY A 8 -3.29 -9.90 -8.52
C GLY A 8 -4.00 -9.38 -7.26
N PRO A 9 -3.83 -10.07 -6.13
CA PRO A 9 -4.42 -9.64 -4.87
C PRO A 9 -3.69 -8.41 -4.31
N VAL A 10 -4.46 -7.47 -3.75
CA VAL A 10 -3.94 -6.34 -2.96
C VAL A 10 -4.08 -6.69 -1.49
N PHE A 11 -2.98 -6.61 -0.75
CA PHE A 11 -2.91 -7.00 0.66
C PHE A 11 -3.17 -5.82 1.59
N GLU A 12 -3.84 -6.09 2.71
CA GLU A 12 -4.04 -5.15 3.81
C GLU A 12 -2.68 -4.64 4.34
N PRO A 13 -2.56 -3.33 4.66
CA PRO A 13 -1.28 -2.76 5.04
C PRO A 13 -0.93 -3.10 6.49
N GLU A 14 0.37 -3.22 6.79
CA GLU A 14 0.87 -3.23 8.16
C GLU A 14 0.86 -1.81 8.75
N ASN A 15 1.05 -0.80 7.89
CA ASN A 15 0.98 0.59 8.32
C ASN A 15 -0.47 1.07 8.53
N PRO A 16 -0.88 1.43 9.76
CA PRO A 16 -2.24 1.88 10.04
C PRO A 16 -2.62 3.17 9.30
N MET A 17 -1.64 3.98 8.86
CA MET A 17 -1.90 5.20 8.08
C MET A 17 -2.42 4.91 6.67
N LEU A 18 -2.13 3.74 6.11
CA LEU A 18 -2.56 3.35 4.76
C LEU A 18 -3.89 2.61 4.75
N ARG A 19 -4.48 2.34 5.93
CA ARG A 19 -5.72 1.59 6.06
C ARG A 19 -6.89 2.21 5.29
N SER A 20 -7.11 3.52 5.44
CA SER A 20 -8.19 4.20 4.69
C SER A 20 -7.93 4.25 3.19
N PHE A 21 -6.67 4.20 2.75
CA PHE A 21 -6.34 4.08 1.33
C PHE A 21 -6.67 2.67 0.83
N TYR A 22 -6.27 1.63 1.57
CA TYR A 22 -6.65 0.25 1.27
C TYR A 22 -8.17 0.08 1.16
N GLU A 23 -8.93 0.59 2.12
CA GLU A 23 -10.40 0.53 2.13
C GLU A 23 -11.02 1.23 0.90
N MET A 24 -10.47 2.39 0.49
CA MET A 24 -10.89 3.08 -0.74
C MET A 24 -10.59 2.23 -1.99
N LEU A 25 -9.43 1.58 -2.06
CA LEU A 25 -9.09 0.71 -3.17
C LEU A 25 -10.00 -0.52 -3.24
N GLU A 26 -10.33 -1.11 -2.10
CA GLU A 26 -11.27 -2.24 -1.98
C GLU A 26 -12.68 -1.84 -2.45
N GLU A 27 -13.17 -0.65 -2.07
CA GLU A 27 -14.48 -0.15 -2.51
C GLU A 27 -14.54 0.13 -4.02
N LEU A 28 -13.44 0.60 -4.61
CA LEU A 28 -13.36 0.94 -6.03
C LEU A 28 -13.07 -0.27 -6.93
N ALA A 29 -12.46 -1.34 -6.39
CA ALA A 29 -12.04 -2.50 -7.16
C ALA A 29 -13.15 -3.11 -8.04
N PRO A 30 -14.41 -3.28 -7.58
CA PRO A 30 -15.48 -3.85 -8.41
C PRO A 30 -15.82 -3.03 -9.67
N MET A 31 -15.51 -1.73 -9.68
CA MET A 31 -15.87 -0.81 -10.76
C MET A 31 -14.66 -0.42 -11.63
N GLU A 32 -13.48 -0.32 -11.02
CA GLU A 32 -12.32 0.32 -11.64
C GLU A 32 -11.11 -0.64 -11.79
N ALA A 33 -11.15 -1.85 -11.21
CA ALA A 33 -10.03 -2.79 -11.35
C ALA A 33 -9.78 -3.17 -12.81
N GLY A 34 -8.51 -3.19 -13.21
CA GLY A 34 -8.08 -3.34 -14.60
C GLY A 34 -8.00 -2.02 -15.37
N CYS A 35 -8.56 -0.91 -14.87
CA CYS A 35 -8.36 0.41 -15.47
C CYS A 35 -6.98 0.96 -15.09
N ARG A 36 -6.27 1.55 -16.07
CA ARG A 36 -4.92 2.10 -15.87
C ARG A 36 -4.78 3.06 -14.68
N LYS A 37 -5.82 3.84 -14.38
CA LYS A 37 -5.82 4.78 -13.25
C LYS A 37 -5.85 4.04 -11.91
N PHE A 38 -6.69 3.01 -11.78
CA PHE A 38 -6.80 2.18 -10.58
C PHE A 38 -5.48 1.47 -10.30
N GLU A 39 -4.90 0.83 -11.32
CA GLU A 39 -3.62 0.13 -11.17
C GLU A 39 -2.50 1.06 -10.69
N LYS A 40 -2.47 2.31 -11.18
CA LYS A 40 -1.50 3.30 -10.70
C LYS A 40 -1.72 3.68 -9.23
N TRP A 41 -2.96 3.66 -8.73
CA TRP A 41 -3.23 3.89 -7.32
C TRP A 41 -2.78 2.72 -6.46
N VAL A 42 -2.98 1.48 -6.93
CA VAL A 42 -2.47 0.27 -6.28
C VAL A 42 -0.94 0.33 -6.21
N GLU A 43 -0.26 0.64 -7.32
CA GLU A 43 1.20 0.81 -7.34
C GLU A 43 1.71 1.86 -6.33
N ILE A 44 1.01 3.00 -6.23
CA ILE A 44 1.37 4.06 -5.25
C ILE A 44 1.16 3.56 -3.82
N TYR A 45 0.05 2.88 -3.56
CA TYR A 45 -0.24 2.30 -2.25
C TYR A 45 0.84 1.29 -1.83
N GLU A 46 1.21 0.36 -2.70
CA GLU A 46 2.25 -0.65 -2.41
C GLU A 46 3.63 -0.01 -2.20
N ALA A 47 3.96 1.02 -2.98
CA ALA A 47 5.20 1.77 -2.80
C ALA A 47 5.23 2.51 -1.45
N LEU A 48 4.12 3.11 -1.02
CA LEU A 48 4.02 3.77 0.28
C LEU A 48 4.17 2.77 1.42
N GLU A 49 3.53 1.60 1.31
CA GLU A 49 3.65 0.54 2.32
C GLU A 49 5.11 0.08 2.44
N TYR A 50 5.75 -0.21 1.30
CA TYR A 50 7.17 -0.59 1.24
C TYR A 50 8.08 0.46 1.90
N ASP A 51 7.94 1.73 1.52
CA ASP A 51 8.74 2.83 2.07
C ASP A 51 8.55 2.98 3.58
N THR A 52 7.34 2.74 4.08
CA THR A 52 7.06 2.88 5.52
C THR A 52 7.59 1.70 6.34
N ARG A 53 7.65 0.51 5.74
CA ARG A 53 8.31 -0.65 6.33
C ARG A 53 9.83 -0.46 6.41
N ASP A 54 10.44 0.09 5.36
CA ASP A 54 11.89 0.34 5.30
C ASP A 54 12.35 1.40 6.31
N LYS A 55 11.53 2.45 6.52
CA LYS A 55 11.78 3.50 7.53
C LYS A 55 11.67 3.02 8.99
N GLY A 56 11.18 1.80 9.22
CA GLY A 56 11.11 1.19 10.54
C GLY A 56 12.45 0.65 11.05
N GLU A 57 13.45 0.46 10.18
CA GLU A 57 14.76 -0.12 10.56
C GLU A 57 15.87 0.92 10.84
N ASP A 58 15.65 2.21 10.53
CA ASP A 58 16.69 3.25 10.66
C ASP A 58 16.57 4.11 11.94
N VAL A 59 16.24 3.50 13.08
CA VAL A 59 16.21 4.18 14.40
C VAL A 59 17.09 3.49 15.43
N ILE A 60 18.31 3.09 15.09
CA ILE A 60 19.41 2.97 16.09
C ILE A 60 20.76 3.32 15.44
N GLY A 61 20.94 4.59 15.10
CA GLY A 61 22.20 5.14 14.60
C GLY A 61 22.69 6.32 15.43
N ILE A 62 22.82 6.15 16.76
CA ILE A 62 23.57 7.11 17.58
C ILE A 62 25.03 7.06 17.11
N LYS A 63 25.40 7.97 16.20
CA LYS A 63 26.78 8.44 16.11
C LYS A 63 26.82 9.86 16.65
N ALA A 64 27.06 9.94 17.96
CA ALA A 64 27.69 11.09 18.54
C ALA A 64 29.08 11.24 17.88
N VAL A 65 29.29 12.37 17.20
CA VAL A 65 30.61 12.94 16.91
C VAL A 65 30.61 14.33 17.51
#